data_AF-A0A1W1BZN5-F1
#
_entry.id   AF-A0A1W1BZN5-F1
#
_cell.length_a   1.000
_cell.length_b   1.000
_cell.length_c   1.000
_cell.angle_alpha   90.00
_cell.angle_beta   90.00
_cell.angle_gamma   90.00
#
_symmetry.space_group_name_H-M   'P 1'
#
loop_
_entity.id
_entity.type
_entity.pdbx_description
1 polymer ?
#
loop_
_entity_poly.entity_id
_entity_poly.type
_entity_poly.pdbx_seq_one_letter_code
_entity_poly.pdbx_strand_id
1 'polypeptide(L)'
;MRKIILVFILCLDFIYSDAVRIMPLGDSITYDNTYADLDNPRSTSQRSGYRNYLWYKLQDANYNADFVGSRVAGDGISPKFDPDNEGYAGWTSYRLAEKTYSFMQKSKPDIVLLHAGSNDWKESPKGIEDILDEIDTYEEISGNSVTVVLALIINRKKPTRWIRAFNSNVKNMAKKRIANGDKIVIVDMEHDAGINYPNDFQDSAHPNNTGYRKMANLWYKAIMNISLVPKDTKSAPKRFYNFILGRDADIDGFNIWSKYLEKNSLASMAIRFFSGDEYKSRELNDSEFINILYRALLKRDADVEGFYYWVNGLETHNITRNEIIAIFLNSKAFRKVSEAEGLKAITNSDKKTLKSFR
;
A
#
# COMPACT_ATOMS: atom_id res chain seq x y z
N MET A 1 1.96 -26.93 57.37
CA MET A 1 1.19 -26.74 56.13
C MET A 1 1.98 -25.88 55.16
N ARG A 2 2.64 -26.48 54.16
CA ARG A 2 3.38 -25.75 53.11
C ARG A 2 2.37 -25.26 52.07
N LYS A 3 2.27 -23.94 51.86
CA LYS A 3 1.46 -23.35 50.79
C LYS A 3 2.19 -23.58 49.45
N ILE A 4 1.60 -24.39 48.59
CA ILE A 4 2.00 -24.53 47.18
C ILE A 4 1.49 -23.29 46.46
N ILE A 5 2.41 -22.46 45.97
CA ILE A 5 2.09 -21.35 45.06
C ILE A 5 2.05 -21.96 43.66
N LEU A 6 0.85 -22.12 43.11
CA LEU A 6 0.66 -22.47 41.70
C LEU A 6 0.95 -21.23 40.86
N VAL A 7 2.09 -21.23 40.17
CA VAL A 7 2.40 -20.19 39.18
C VAL A 7 1.69 -20.59 37.88
N PHE A 8 0.61 -19.88 37.55
CA PHE A 8 0.01 -19.94 36.23
C PHE A 8 0.91 -19.19 35.26
N ILE A 9 1.66 -19.92 34.44
CA ILE A 9 2.32 -19.37 33.25
C ILE A 9 1.22 -19.15 32.22
N LEU A 10 0.74 -17.90 32.11
CA LEU A 10 -0.04 -17.45 30.97
C LEU A 10 0.91 -17.40 29.77
N CYS A 11 0.89 -18.43 28.91
CA CYS A 11 1.37 -18.29 27.54
C CYS A 11 0.48 -17.25 26.86
N LEU A 12 1.00 -16.04 26.70
CA LEU A 12 0.47 -15.06 25.77
C LEU A 12 0.85 -15.53 24.37
N ASP A 13 -0.08 -16.19 23.69
CA ASP A 13 0.05 -16.45 22.26
C ASP A 13 0.09 -15.08 21.54
N PHE A 14 1.24 -14.76 20.94
CA PHE A 14 1.40 -13.61 20.08
C PHE A 14 0.52 -13.80 18.84
N ILE A 15 -0.62 -13.11 18.76
CA ILE A 15 -1.33 -12.97 17.49
C ILE A 15 -0.56 -11.93 16.67
N TYR A 16 0.45 -12.39 15.91
CA TYR A 16 0.90 -11.64 14.75
C TYR A 16 -0.29 -11.51 13.81
N SER A 17 -0.60 -10.30 13.35
CA SER A 17 -1.49 -10.16 12.20
C SER A 17 -0.74 -10.78 11.03
N ASP A 18 -1.25 -11.89 10.51
CA ASP A 18 -0.71 -12.51 9.31
C ASP A 18 -0.60 -11.48 8.18
N ALA A 19 0.44 -11.63 7.35
CA ALA A 19 0.62 -10.78 6.18
C ALA A 19 -0.56 -10.96 5.22
N VAL A 20 -1.03 -9.86 4.64
CA VAL A 20 -2.08 -9.91 3.63
C VAL A 20 -1.48 -10.43 2.34
N ARG A 21 -1.92 -11.60 1.91
CA ARG A 21 -1.44 -12.34 0.75
C ARG A 21 -2.08 -11.74 -0.50
N ILE A 22 -1.29 -11.06 -1.33
CA ILE A 22 -1.75 -10.39 -2.54
C ILE A 22 -1.21 -11.15 -3.74
N MET A 23 -2.08 -11.64 -4.62
CA MET A 23 -1.69 -12.29 -5.87
C MET A 23 -1.82 -11.31 -7.05
N PRO A 24 -0.71 -10.84 -7.65
CA PRO A 24 -0.74 -10.20 -8.96
C PRO A 24 -1.03 -11.25 -10.04
N LEU A 25 -2.26 -11.30 -10.55
CA LEU A 25 -2.70 -12.26 -11.57
C LEU A 25 -2.91 -11.55 -12.92
N GLY A 26 -2.24 -12.03 -13.96
CA GLY A 26 -2.44 -11.43 -15.28
C GLY A 26 -1.50 -11.92 -16.38
N ASP A 27 -1.37 -11.09 -17.41
CA ASP A 27 -0.62 -11.40 -18.62
C ASP A 27 0.82 -10.82 -18.62
N SER A 28 1.36 -10.50 -19.80
CA SER A 28 2.68 -9.89 -19.96
C SER A 28 2.80 -8.52 -19.29
N ILE A 29 1.69 -7.80 -19.07
CA ILE A 29 1.71 -6.50 -18.40
C ILE A 29 2.00 -6.69 -16.90
N THR A 30 1.45 -7.72 -16.27
CA THR A 30 1.78 -8.10 -14.88
C THR A 30 3.18 -8.69 -14.76
N TYR A 31 3.58 -9.53 -15.73
CA TYR A 31 4.90 -10.17 -15.72
C TYR A 31 6.06 -9.24 -16.11
N ASP A 32 5.81 -8.17 -16.87
CA ASP A 32 6.82 -7.33 -17.55
C ASP A 32 7.60 -8.08 -18.64
N ASN A 33 6.86 -8.60 -19.62
CA ASN A 33 7.42 -9.17 -20.85
C ASN A 33 7.04 -8.33 -22.06
N THR A 34 7.96 -7.50 -22.54
CA THR A 34 7.72 -6.61 -23.68
C THR A 34 7.98 -7.30 -25.02
N TYR A 35 7.64 -6.66 -26.14
CA TYR A 35 7.98 -7.20 -27.47
C TYR A 35 9.49 -7.18 -27.75
N ALA A 36 10.24 -6.24 -27.16
CA ALA A 36 11.70 -6.23 -27.28
C ALA A 36 12.35 -7.51 -26.68
N ASP A 37 11.68 -8.13 -25.72
CA ASP A 37 12.13 -9.37 -25.10
C ASP A 37 11.93 -10.61 -25.99
N LEU A 38 11.28 -10.49 -27.16
CA LEU A 38 11.16 -11.59 -28.13
C LEU A 38 12.48 -11.81 -28.88
N ASP A 39 13.16 -10.72 -29.25
CA ASP A 39 14.41 -10.76 -30.02
C ASP A 39 15.64 -10.73 -29.11
N ASN A 40 15.58 -9.97 -28.00
CA ASN A 40 16.68 -9.84 -27.04
C ASN A 40 16.14 -9.90 -25.60
N PRO A 41 15.90 -11.10 -25.05
CA PRO A 41 15.22 -11.28 -23.78
C PRO A 41 16.03 -10.71 -22.62
N ARG A 42 15.46 -9.76 -21.88
CA ARG A 42 15.95 -9.40 -20.54
C ARG A 42 15.84 -10.60 -19.59
N SER A 43 16.73 -10.68 -18.61
CA SER A 43 16.64 -11.72 -17.57
C SER A 43 15.34 -11.60 -16.79
N THR A 44 14.84 -12.72 -16.23
CA THR A 44 13.66 -12.71 -15.35
C THR A 44 13.83 -11.77 -14.15
N SER A 45 15.06 -11.62 -13.67
CA SER A 45 15.43 -10.75 -12.55
C SER A 45 15.28 -9.26 -12.81
N GLN A 46 15.13 -8.84 -14.07
CA GLN A 46 14.91 -7.45 -14.46
C GLN A 46 13.43 -7.10 -14.70
N ARG A 47 12.52 -8.07 -14.56
CA ARG A 47 11.10 -7.94 -14.96
C ARG A 47 10.22 -7.69 -13.75
N SER A 48 9.79 -6.44 -13.57
CA SER A 48 9.08 -6.02 -12.34
C SER A 48 7.72 -5.37 -12.62
N GLY A 49 7.55 -4.74 -13.78
CA GLY A 49 6.27 -4.12 -14.18
C GLY A 49 5.80 -3.09 -13.17
N TYR A 50 4.53 -3.15 -12.77
CA TYR A 50 4.00 -2.28 -11.71
C TYR A 50 4.33 -2.79 -10.28
N ARG A 51 4.75 -4.06 -10.14
CA ARG A 51 4.78 -4.76 -8.85
C ARG A 51 5.78 -4.15 -7.88
N ASN A 52 6.98 -3.79 -8.33
CA ASN A 52 7.97 -3.14 -7.46
C ASN A 52 7.47 -1.77 -6.95
N TYR A 53 6.92 -0.93 -7.83
CA TYR A 53 6.38 0.38 -7.46
C TYR A 53 5.21 0.26 -6.48
N LEU A 54 4.38 -0.78 -6.62
CA LEU A 54 3.30 -1.07 -5.70
C LEU A 54 3.86 -1.54 -4.34
N TRP A 55 4.79 -2.49 -4.36
CA TRP A 55 5.44 -3.01 -3.17
C TRP A 55 6.03 -1.90 -2.31
N TYR A 56 6.85 -1.01 -2.90
CA TYR A 56 7.46 0.08 -2.14
C TYR A 56 6.41 0.99 -1.50
N LYS A 57 5.27 1.23 -2.17
CA LYS A 57 4.18 2.03 -1.59
C LYS A 57 3.49 1.35 -0.42
N LEU A 58 3.33 0.03 -0.49
CA LEU A 58 2.78 -0.76 0.61
C LEU A 58 3.74 -0.74 1.81
N GLN A 59 5.05 -0.91 1.56
CA GLN A 59 6.08 -0.80 2.60
C GLN A 59 6.15 0.60 3.21
N ASP A 60 6.13 1.65 2.39
CA ASP A 60 6.10 3.05 2.86
C ASP A 60 4.85 3.35 3.70
N ALA A 61 3.75 2.64 3.44
CA ALA A 61 2.51 2.71 4.21
C ALA A 61 2.48 1.79 5.44
N ASN A 62 3.57 1.03 5.69
CA ASN A 62 3.66 0.00 6.72
C ASN A 62 2.52 -1.04 6.61
N TYR A 63 2.15 -1.36 5.37
CA TYR A 63 1.17 -2.39 5.04
C TYR A 63 1.89 -3.74 4.99
N ASN A 64 1.49 -4.68 5.85
CA ASN A 64 2.10 -6.01 5.92
C ASN A 64 1.64 -6.88 4.74
N ALA A 65 2.20 -6.65 3.55
CA ALA A 65 1.91 -7.41 2.35
C ALA A 65 2.86 -8.61 2.19
N ASP A 66 2.33 -9.68 1.61
CA ASP A 66 3.05 -10.83 1.07
C ASP A 66 2.60 -10.99 -0.39
N PHE A 67 3.47 -10.77 -1.38
CA PHE A 67 3.08 -11.08 -2.75
C PHE A 67 3.18 -12.58 -2.94
N VAL A 68 2.17 -13.16 -3.60
CA VAL A 68 2.07 -14.62 -3.71
C VAL A 68 1.82 -15.06 -5.14
N GLY A 69 2.43 -16.18 -5.50
CA GLY A 69 2.26 -16.79 -6.82
C GLY A 69 3.40 -17.75 -7.12
N SER A 70 3.24 -18.55 -8.17
CA SER A 70 4.23 -19.54 -8.58
C SER A 70 5.37 -18.96 -9.45
N ARG A 71 5.29 -17.69 -9.85
CA ARG A 71 6.29 -17.03 -10.70
C ARG A 71 7.09 -16.03 -9.87
N VAL A 72 8.41 -16.11 -10.00
CA VAL A 72 9.37 -15.14 -9.44
C VAL A 72 9.90 -14.29 -10.60
N ALA A 73 9.67 -12.98 -10.56
CA ALA A 73 10.21 -12.06 -11.56
C ALA A 73 10.53 -10.69 -10.95
N GLY A 74 11.75 -10.20 -11.22
CA GLY A 74 12.24 -8.92 -10.68
C GLY A 74 13.12 -9.04 -9.43
N ASP A 75 13.55 -10.24 -9.05
CA ASP A 75 14.38 -10.50 -7.86
C ASP A 75 15.77 -9.83 -7.88
N GLY A 76 16.21 -9.33 -9.04
CA GLY A 76 17.42 -8.54 -9.22
C GLY A 76 17.23 -7.02 -9.08
N ILE A 77 16.01 -6.54 -8.86
CA ILE A 77 15.73 -5.10 -8.70
C ILE A 77 16.18 -4.63 -7.30
N SER A 78 16.77 -3.43 -7.25
CA SER A 78 17.17 -2.75 -6.02
C SER A 78 16.45 -1.40 -5.90
N PRO A 79 15.85 -1.05 -4.74
CA PRO A 79 15.74 -1.86 -3.51
C PRO A 79 14.97 -3.17 -3.73
N LYS A 80 15.26 -4.20 -2.94
CA LYS A 80 14.54 -5.48 -3.08
C LYS A 80 13.05 -5.26 -2.85
N PHE A 81 12.25 -5.95 -3.65
CA PHE A 81 10.80 -6.06 -3.49
C PHE A 81 10.42 -7.55 -3.54
N ASP A 82 9.23 -7.88 -3.07
CA ASP A 82 8.71 -9.24 -3.21
C ASP A 82 8.36 -9.56 -4.67
N PRO A 83 9.09 -10.48 -5.34
CA PRO A 83 8.98 -10.71 -6.77
C PRO A 83 7.84 -11.67 -7.17
N ASP A 84 7.12 -12.24 -6.21
CA ASP A 84 6.15 -13.31 -6.45
C ASP A 84 4.90 -12.80 -7.20
N ASN A 85 4.41 -13.59 -8.15
CA ASN A 85 3.26 -13.26 -9.01
C ASN A 85 2.69 -14.48 -9.77
N GLU A 86 1.55 -14.25 -10.42
CA GLU A 86 0.93 -15.14 -11.42
C GLU A 86 0.79 -14.40 -12.78
N GLY A 87 1.89 -13.79 -13.25
CA GLY A 87 1.99 -13.17 -14.56
C GLY A 87 2.43 -14.13 -15.67
N TYR A 88 1.66 -14.19 -16.76
CA TYR A 88 1.92 -15.09 -17.89
C TYR A 88 1.87 -14.38 -19.24
N ALA A 89 3.06 -14.12 -19.80
CA ALA A 89 3.18 -13.46 -21.09
C ALA A 89 2.41 -14.19 -22.21
N GLY A 90 1.61 -13.43 -22.97
CA GLY A 90 0.82 -13.93 -24.09
C GLY A 90 -0.41 -14.77 -23.73
N TRP A 91 -0.69 -15.01 -22.45
CA TRP A 91 -1.89 -15.75 -22.05
C TRP A 91 -3.14 -14.87 -22.19
N THR A 92 -4.22 -15.47 -22.66
CA THR A 92 -5.57 -14.90 -22.66
C THR A 92 -6.21 -15.04 -21.29
N SER A 93 -7.28 -14.28 -21.03
CA SER A 93 -8.09 -14.46 -19.81
C SER A 93 -8.64 -15.89 -19.72
N TYR A 94 -9.07 -16.48 -20.84
CA TYR A 94 -9.53 -17.87 -20.91
C TYR A 94 -8.47 -18.88 -20.44
N ARG A 95 -7.21 -18.70 -20.86
CA ARG A 95 -6.12 -19.60 -20.45
C ARG A 95 -5.75 -19.41 -18.98
N LEU A 96 -5.87 -18.19 -18.47
CA LEU A 96 -5.71 -17.91 -17.04
C LEU A 96 -6.84 -18.56 -16.23
N ALA A 97 -8.09 -18.54 -16.72
CA ALA A 97 -9.23 -19.19 -16.08
C ALA A 97 -8.93 -20.68 -15.81
N GLU A 98 -8.45 -21.42 -16.84
CA GLU A 98 -8.09 -22.85 -16.72
C GLU A 98 -7.09 -23.18 -15.59
N LYS A 99 -6.34 -22.19 -15.09
CA LYS A 99 -5.33 -22.37 -14.05
C LYS A 99 -5.66 -21.69 -12.73
N THR A 100 -6.63 -20.77 -12.73
CA THR A 100 -6.89 -19.86 -11.61
C THR A 100 -7.15 -20.64 -10.33
N TYR A 101 -8.05 -21.61 -10.32
CA TYR A 101 -8.33 -22.41 -9.12
C TYR A 101 -7.07 -23.09 -8.55
N SER A 102 -6.19 -23.61 -9.40
CA SER A 102 -4.92 -24.21 -8.95
C SER A 102 -3.94 -23.20 -8.35
N PHE A 103 -3.93 -21.96 -8.86
CA PHE A 103 -3.15 -20.87 -8.29
C PHE A 103 -3.71 -20.48 -6.91
N MET A 104 -5.03 -20.35 -6.79
CA MET A 104 -5.72 -20.05 -5.53
C MET A 104 -5.44 -21.11 -4.46
N GLN A 105 -5.50 -22.40 -4.81
CA GLN A 105 -5.20 -23.50 -3.88
C GLN A 105 -3.77 -23.45 -3.32
N LYS A 106 -2.78 -23.16 -4.17
CA LYS A 106 -1.36 -23.17 -3.79
C LYS A 106 -0.98 -21.95 -2.97
N SER A 107 -1.44 -20.78 -3.39
CA SER A 107 -0.99 -19.50 -2.85
C SER A 107 -1.93 -18.91 -1.81
N LYS A 108 -3.20 -19.34 -1.76
CA LYS A 108 -4.23 -18.93 -0.79
C LYS A 108 -4.26 -17.41 -0.57
N PRO A 109 -4.50 -16.60 -1.62
CA PRO A 109 -4.43 -15.15 -1.49
C PRO A 109 -5.66 -14.60 -0.76
N ASP A 110 -5.48 -13.49 -0.03
CA ASP A 110 -6.56 -12.67 0.52
C ASP A 110 -7.08 -11.67 -0.53
N ILE A 111 -6.16 -11.18 -1.39
CA ILE A 111 -6.45 -10.21 -2.44
C ILE A 111 -5.90 -10.72 -3.78
N VAL A 112 -6.69 -10.64 -4.83
CA VAL A 112 -6.24 -10.86 -6.21
C VAL A 112 -6.24 -9.54 -6.97
N LEU A 113 -5.10 -9.14 -7.54
CA LEU A 113 -5.01 -8.03 -8.49
C LEU A 113 -5.15 -8.59 -9.90
N LEU A 114 -6.35 -8.49 -10.47
CA LEU A 114 -6.66 -9.09 -11.76
C LEU A 114 -6.56 -8.07 -12.89
N HIS A 115 -5.52 -8.22 -13.73
CA HIS A 115 -5.37 -7.49 -15.00
C HIS A 115 -5.09 -8.48 -16.13
N ALA A 116 -6.13 -8.82 -16.87
CA ALA A 116 -6.09 -9.78 -17.95
C ALA A 116 -7.08 -9.40 -19.06
N GLY A 117 -6.88 -9.95 -20.25
CA GLY A 117 -7.73 -9.72 -21.42
C GLY A 117 -7.03 -8.98 -22.57
N SER A 118 -5.83 -8.44 -22.33
CA SER A 118 -5.05 -7.73 -23.35
C SER A 118 -4.71 -8.61 -24.56
N ASN A 119 -4.68 -9.94 -24.38
CA ASN A 119 -4.40 -10.92 -25.42
C ASN A 119 -5.66 -11.57 -26.02
N ASP A 120 -6.86 -11.21 -25.56
CA ASP A 120 -8.08 -11.89 -25.98
C ASP A 120 -8.54 -11.47 -27.38
N TRP A 121 -8.23 -10.24 -27.78
CA TRP A 121 -8.64 -9.63 -29.06
C TRP A 121 -10.15 -9.74 -29.34
N LYS A 122 -10.95 -9.70 -28.26
CA LYS A 122 -12.40 -9.83 -28.27
C LYS A 122 -13.01 -8.86 -27.27
N GLU A 123 -14.24 -8.42 -27.53
CA GLU A 123 -14.98 -7.52 -26.63
C GLU A 123 -15.72 -8.27 -25.51
N SER A 124 -15.78 -9.60 -25.58
CA SER A 124 -16.48 -10.44 -24.60
C SER A 124 -15.74 -10.45 -23.26
N PRO A 125 -16.43 -10.30 -22.12
CA PRO A 125 -15.84 -10.42 -20.79
C PRO A 125 -15.74 -11.86 -20.31
N LYS A 126 -16.14 -12.86 -21.11
CA LYS A 126 -16.36 -14.24 -20.63
C LYS A 126 -15.14 -14.86 -19.97
N GLY A 127 -13.93 -14.68 -20.52
CA GLY A 127 -12.75 -15.26 -19.87
C GLY A 127 -12.38 -14.59 -18.53
N ILE A 128 -12.78 -13.33 -18.30
CA ILE A 128 -12.69 -12.69 -16.98
C ILE A 128 -13.77 -13.23 -16.04
N GLU A 129 -14.98 -13.44 -16.54
CA GLU A 129 -16.06 -14.09 -15.79
C GLU A 129 -15.67 -15.52 -15.37
N ASP A 130 -15.03 -16.28 -16.26
CA ASP A 130 -14.53 -17.63 -15.97
C ASP A 130 -13.45 -17.62 -14.87
N ILE A 131 -12.53 -16.64 -14.87
CA ILE A 131 -11.55 -16.47 -13.78
C ILE A 131 -12.26 -16.22 -12.45
N LEU A 132 -13.29 -15.38 -12.43
CA LEU A 132 -14.06 -15.09 -11.23
C LEU A 132 -14.86 -16.32 -10.75
N ASP A 133 -15.43 -17.12 -11.67
CA ASP A 133 -16.11 -18.39 -11.35
C ASP A 133 -15.17 -19.40 -10.65
N GLU A 134 -13.91 -19.46 -11.09
CA GLU A 134 -12.89 -20.30 -10.45
C GLU A 134 -12.46 -19.77 -9.06
N ILE A 135 -12.52 -18.45 -8.84
CA ILE A 135 -12.31 -17.83 -7.52
C ILE A 135 -13.49 -18.16 -6.60
N ASP A 136 -14.74 -18.01 -7.06
CA ASP A 136 -15.93 -18.37 -6.28
C ASP A 136 -15.91 -19.86 -5.88
N THR A 137 -15.53 -20.73 -6.80
CA THR A 137 -15.36 -22.17 -6.54
C THR A 137 -14.32 -22.42 -5.44
N TYR A 138 -13.22 -21.65 -5.45
CA TYR A 138 -12.23 -21.71 -4.38
C TYR A 138 -12.78 -21.20 -3.04
N GLU A 139 -13.52 -20.09 -3.02
CA GLU A 139 -14.14 -19.55 -1.81
C GLU A 139 -15.13 -20.55 -1.19
N GLU A 140 -15.98 -21.18 -2.02
CA GLU A 140 -16.97 -22.17 -1.58
C GLU A 140 -16.31 -23.41 -0.95
N ILE A 141 -15.25 -23.93 -1.60
CA ILE A 141 -14.58 -25.17 -1.15
C ILE A 141 -13.68 -24.91 0.06
N SER A 142 -12.96 -23.79 0.08
CA SER A 142 -11.97 -23.49 1.13
C SER A 142 -12.55 -22.79 2.34
N GLY A 143 -13.68 -22.08 2.18
CA GLY A 143 -14.22 -21.16 3.17
C GLY A 143 -13.43 -19.86 3.32
N ASN A 144 -12.35 -19.67 2.54
CA ASN A 144 -11.57 -18.43 2.53
C ASN A 144 -12.26 -17.43 1.63
N SER A 145 -12.52 -16.22 2.13
CA SER A 145 -13.05 -15.15 1.30
C SER A 145 -11.93 -14.31 0.71
N VAL A 146 -12.04 -14.02 -0.58
CA VAL A 146 -11.07 -13.34 -1.42
C VAL A 146 -11.66 -12.02 -1.89
N THR A 147 -10.87 -10.94 -1.84
CA THR A 147 -11.24 -9.69 -2.51
C THR A 147 -10.55 -9.59 -3.86
N VAL A 148 -11.29 -9.38 -4.93
CA VAL A 148 -10.72 -9.19 -6.27
C VAL A 148 -10.68 -7.70 -6.60
N VAL A 149 -9.49 -7.19 -6.85
CA VAL A 149 -9.30 -5.85 -7.43
C VAL A 149 -9.23 -6.03 -8.94
N LEU A 150 -10.36 -5.78 -9.60
CA LEU A 150 -10.57 -6.07 -11.02
C LEU A 150 -10.25 -4.84 -11.88
N ALA A 151 -9.23 -4.95 -12.72
CA ALA A 151 -8.89 -3.90 -13.67
C ALA A 151 -9.82 -3.91 -14.89
N LEU A 152 -10.37 -2.73 -15.22
CA LEU A 152 -10.65 -2.40 -16.61
C LEU A 152 -9.29 -2.08 -17.24
N ILE A 153 -8.81 -2.93 -18.14
CA ILE A 153 -7.42 -2.96 -18.59
C ILE A 153 -6.99 -1.67 -19.28
N ILE A 154 -5.69 -1.42 -19.29
CA ILE A 154 -5.08 -0.33 -20.05
C ILE A 154 -5.34 -0.53 -21.56
N ASN A 155 -5.38 0.56 -22.32
CA ASN A 155 -5.47 0.46 -23.78
C ASN A 155 -4.08 0.25 -24.42
N ARG A 156 -4.04 0.07 -25.75
CA ARG A 156 -2.78 0.04 -26.51
C ARG A 156 -2.17 1.44 -26.60
N LYS A 157 -0.87 1.52 -26.88
CA LYS A 157 -0.16 2.79 -27.17
C LYS A 157 -0.92 3.66 -28.16
N LYS A 158 -1.44 3.05 -29.23
CA LYS A 158 -2.47 3.63 -30.10
C LYS A 158 -3.83 3.06 -29.67
N PRO A 159 -4.68 3.82 -28.96
CA PRO A 159 -5.90 3.29 -28.38
C PRO A 159 -6.81 2.63 -29.42
N THR A 160 -7.42 1.51 -29.02
CA THR A 160 -8.31 0.71 -29.88
C THR A 160 -9.73 0.71 -29.32
N ARG A 161 -10.73 0.63 -30.22
CA ARG A 161 -12.15 0.59 -29.83
C ARG A 161 -12.54 -0.69 -29.11
N TRP A 162 -11.90 -1.82 -29.45
CA TRP A 162 -12.29 -3.12 -28.91
C TRP A 162 -11.92 -3.22 -27.42
N ILE A 163 -10.80 -2.62 -26.96
CA ILE A 163 -10.47 -2.57 -25.52
C ILE A 163 -11.49 -1.72 -24.75
N ARG A 164 -11.95 -0.61 -25.33
CA ARG A 164 -13.01 0.21 -24.71
C ARG A 164 -14.30 -0.57 -24.55
N ALA A 165 -14.70 -1.32 -25.59
CA ALA A 165 -15.87 -2.17 -25.56
C ALA A 165 -15.71 -3.33 -24.56
N PHE A 166 -14.55 -4.00 -24.56
CA PHE A 166 -14.18 -5.02 -23.58
C PHE A 166 -14.28 -4.49 -22.15
N ASN A 167 -13.65 -3.35 -21.85
CA ASN A 167 -13.71 -2.72 -20.53
C ASN A 167 -15.14 -2.37 -20.11
N SER A 168 -15.96 -1.84 -21.01
CA SER A 168 -17.38 -1.59 -20.74
C SER A 168 -18.13 -2.88 -20.39
N ASN A 169 -17.87 -3.96 -21.11
CA ASN A 169 -18.51 -5.26 -20.88
C ASN A 169 -18.03 -5.91 -19.57
N VAL A 170 -16.73 -5.85 -19.25
CA VAL A 170 -16.17 -6.31 -17.97
C VAL A 170 -16.78 -5.53 -16.82
N LYS A 171 -16.89 -4.20 -16.92
CA LYS A 171 -17.52 -3.35 -15.91
C LYS A 171 -18.98 -3.74 -15.65
N ASN A 172 -19.74 -4.00 -16.72
CA ASN A 172 -21.14 -4.39 -16.61
C ASN A 172 -21.32 -5.79 -15.99
N MET A 173 -20.48 -6.76 -16.37
CA MET A 173 -20.44 -8.09 -15.77
C MET A 173 -20.10 -8.00 -14.28
N ALA A 174 -19.01 -7.30 -13.92
CA ALA A 174 -18.55 -7.18 -12.55
C ALA A 174 -19.58 -6.47 -11.64
N LYS A 175 -20.28 -5.45 -12.14
CA LYS A 175 -21.37 -4.80 -11.39
C LYS A 175 -22.51 -5.76 -11.02
N LYS A 176 -22.85 -6.70 -11.89
CA LYS A 176 -23.88 -7.72 -11.61
C LYS A 176 -23.40 -8.68 -10.53
N ARG A 177 -22.15 -9.12 -10.61
CA ARG A 177 -21.51 -9.98 -9.60
C ARG A 177 -21.42 -9.31 -8.23
N ILE A 178 -20.99 -8.04 -8.17
CA ILE A 178 -20.99 -7.23 -6.94
C ILE A 178 -22.40 -7.14 -6.34
N ALA A 179 -23.43 -6.92 -7.16
CA ALA A 179 -24.81 -6.88 -6.69
C ALA A 179 -25.31 -8.24 -6.14
N ASN A 180 -24.68 -9.33 -6.56
CA ASN A 180 -24.96 -10.69 -6.11
C ASN A 180 -24.07 -11.14 -4.92
N GLY A 181 -23.16 -10.29 -4.44
CA GLY A 181 -22.40 -10.53 -3.21
C GLY A 181 -20.88 -10.62 -3.38
N ASP A 182 -20.37 -10.72 -4.61
CA ASP A 182 -18.93 -10.84 -4.84
C ASP A 182 -18.15 -9.62 -4.33
N LYS A 183 -17.03 -9.88 -3.67
CA LYS A 183 -16.12 -8.85 -3.16
C LYS A 183 -15.20 -8.35 -4.26
N ILE A 184 -15.74 -7.59 -5.20
CA ILE A 184 -15.00 -7.01 -6.32
C ILE A 184 -14.86 -5.50 -6.16
N VAL A 185 -13.63 -4.99 -6.27
CA VAL A 185 -13.34 -3.56 -6.43
C VAL A 185 -12.86 -3.31 -7.85
N ILE A 186 -13.68 -2.61 -8.63
CA ILE A 186 -13.35 -2.25 -10.01
C ILE A 186 -12.39 -1.06 -10.01
N VAL A 187 -11.27 -1.18 -10.72
CA VAL A 187 -10.35 -0.07 -11.00
C VAL A 187 -10.26 0.20 -12.50
N ASP A 188 -10.47 1.44 -12.90
CA ASP A 188 -10.41 1.82 -14.32
C ASP A 188 -8.95 2.15 -14.71
N MET A 189 -8.15 1.15 -15.08
CA MET A 189 -6.74 1.39 -15.46
C MET A 189 -6.64 2.14 -16.79
N GLU A 190 -7.67 2.09 -17.63
CA GLU A 190 -7.69 2.84 -18.89
C GLU A 190 -7.68 4.35 -18.64
N HIS A 191 -8.48 4.83 -17.67
CA HIS A 191 -8.70 6.25 -17.43
C HIS A 191 -8.09 6.75 -16.11
N ASP A 192 -8.34 6.07 -14.99
CA ASP A 192 -8.04 6.56 -13.64
C ASP A 192 -6.58 6.36 -13.22
N ALA A 193 -5.84 5.49 -13.93
CA ALA A 193 -4.39 5.37 -13.72
C ALA A 193 -3.64 6.62 -14.20
N GLY A 194 -4.25 7.44 -15.06
CA GLY A 194 -3.65 8.64 -15.62
C GLY A 194 -2.56 8.35 -16.66
N ILE A 195 -2.60 7.19 -17.31
CA ILE A 195 -1.67 6.79 -18.37
C ILE A 195 -1.80 7.75 -19.56
N ASN A 196 -0.67 8.26 -20.03
CA ASN A 196 -0.60 9.05 -21.26
C ASN A 196 -0.37 8.11 -22.46
N TYR A 197 -1.39 7.99 -23.30
CA TYR A 197 -1.29 7.33 -24.61
C TYR A 197 -0.87 8.38 -25.64
N PRO A 198 0.32 8.30 -26.29
CA PRO A 198 1.20 7.12 -26.39
C PRO A 198 2.48 7.16 -25.53
N ASN A 199 2.71 8.19 -24.72
CA ASN A 199 4.03 8.49 -24.15
C ASN A 199 4.45 7.59 -22.98
N ASP A 200 3.51 6.93 -22.31
CA ASP A 200 3.79 6.05 -21.18
C ASP A 200 4.00 4.58 -21.60
N PHE A 201 4.34 4.34 -22.86
CA PHE A 201 4.52 3.01 -23.44
C PHE A 201 5.93 2.80 -23.98
N GLN A 202 6.48 1.62 -23.70
CA GLN A 202 7.74 1.16 -24.28
C GLN A 202 7.53 0.62 -25.71
N ASP A 203 6.44 -0.13 -25.92
CA ASP A 203 6.07 -0.68 -27.23
C ASP A 203 4.57 -0.46 -27.52
N SER A 204 3.96 -1.18 -28.46
CA SER A 204 2.54 -0.96 -28.80
C SER A 204 1.55 -1.43 -27.73
N ALA A 205 1.98 -2.24 -26.76
CA ALA A 205 1.13 -2.88 -25.75
C ALA A 205 1.60 -2.65 -24.30
N HIS A 206 2.90 -2.54 -24.05
CA HIS A 206 3.47 -2.57 -22.72
C HIS A 206 3.86 -1.17 -22.22
N PRO A 207 3.46 -0.81 -20.98
CA PRO A 207 3.89 0.43 -20.35
C PRO A 207 5.41 0.55 -20.23
N ASN A 208 5.91 1.78 -20.20
CA ASN A 208 7.25 2.06 -19.68
C ASN A 208 7.19 2.27 -18.15
N ASN A 209 8.32 2.60 -17.53
CA ASN A 209 8.41 2.84 -16.08
C ASN A 209 7.41 3.89 -15.57
N THR A 210 7.10 4.93 -16.35
CA THR A 210 6.12 5.95 -15.96
C THR A 210 4.71 5.37 -15.95
N GLY A 211 4.33 4.62 -17.00
CA GLY A 211 3.04 3.95 -17.08
C GLY A 211 2.85 2.90 -15.99
N TYR A 212 3.86 2.08 -15.72
CA TYR A 212 3.81 1.10 -14.64
C TYR A 212 3.67 1.73 -13.24
N ARG A 213 4.37 2.84 -12.97
CA ARG A 213 4.22 3.60 -11.72
C ARG A 213 2.80 4.14 -11.53
N LYS A 214 2.17 4.57 -12.63
CA LYS A 214 0.78 5.06 -12.66
C LYS A 214 -0.22 3.95 -12.37
N MET A 215 -0.04 2.77 -12.98
CA MET A 215 -0.83 1.57 -12.63
C MET A 215 -0.68 1.21 -11.15
N ALA A 216 0.56 1.19 -10.63
CA ALA A 216 0.85 0.90 -9.23
C ALA A 216 0.15 1.88 -8.27
N ASN A 217 0.07 3.17 -8.61
CA ASN A 217 -0.65 4.16 -7.80
C ASN A 217 -2.15 3.84 -7.68
N LEU A 218 -2.79 3.38 -8.75
CA LEU A 218 -4.21 3.04 -8.73
C LEU A 218 -4.45 1.74 -7.95
N TRP A 219 -3.61 0.72 -8.15
CA TRP A 219 -3.64 -0.49 -7.32
C TRP A 219 -3.49 -0.18 -5.84
N TYR A 220 -2.49 0.61 -5.46
CA TYR A 220 -2.26 1.02 -4.09
C TYR A 220 -3.49 1.70 -3.48
N LYS A 221 -4.07 2.68 -4.18
CA LYS A 221 -5.30 3.35 -3.73
C LYS A 221 -6.45 2.36 -3.50
N ALA A 222 -6.62 1.38 -4.38
CA ALA A 222 -7.66 0.39 -4.22
C ALA A 222 -7.41 -0.56 -3.05
N ILE A 223 -6.19 -1.08 -2.88
CA ILE A 223 -5.82 -1.95 -1.74
C ILE A 223 -6.04 -1.23 -0.41
N MET A 224 -5.60 0.03 -0.30
CA MET A 224 -5.78 0.82 0.91
C MET A 224 -7.26 1.18 1.18
N ASN A 225 -8.14 1.10 0.18
CA ASN A 225 -9.59 1.30 0.34
C ASN A 225 -10.34 -0.02 0.64
N ILE A 226 -9.89 -1.15 0.08
CA ILE A 226 -10.40 -2.51 0.37
C ILE A 226 -10.12 -2.88 1.81
N SER A 227 -8.88 -2.61 2.19
CA SER A 227 -8.44 -2.74 3.56
C SER A 227 -9.03 -1.56 4.32
N LEU A 228 -10.31 -1.70 4.65
CA LEU A 228 -10.74 -1.34 6.00
C LEU A 228 -9.90 -2.25 6.95
N VAL A 229 -8.59 -2.12 7.09
CA VAL A 229 -8.02 -1.21 8.10
C VAL A 229 -9.16 -0.36 8.64
N PRO A 230 -9.89 -0.83 9.69
CA PRO A 230 -10.91 -0.01 10.34
C PRO A 230 -10.31 1.37 10.44
N LYS A 231 -10.92 2.47 9.95
CA LYS A 231 -10.34 3.84 9.97
C LYS A 231 -9.48 4.00 11.22
N ASP A 232 -8.18 3.68 11.13
CA ASP A 232 -7.51 3.20 12.34
C ASP A 232 -6.91 4.44 12.92
N THR A 233 -7.64 4.95 13.89
CA THR A 233 -7.13 5.81 14.96
C THR A 233 -5.83 5.26 15.59
N LYS A 234 -5.37 4.05 15.20
CA LYS A 234 -4.19 3.35 15.69
C LYS A 234 -2.96 3.33 14.77
N SER A 235 -2.97 3.87 13.54
CA SER A 235 -1.70 3.95 12.76
C SER A 235 -0.70 4.98 13.33
N ALA A 236 -1.20 6.01 14.01
CA ALA A 236 -0.38 7.07 14.58
C ALA A 236 0.64 6.59 15.63
N PRO A 237 0.29 5.72 16.60
CA PRO A 237 1.26 5.09 17.50
C PRO A 237 2.43 4.44 16.76
N LYS A 238 2.17 3.51 15.82
CA LYS A 238 3.23 2.84 15.05
C LYS A 238 4.11 3.85 14.31
N ARG A 239 3.49 4.81 13.64
CA ARG A 239 4.21 5.88 12.93
C ARG A 239 5.15 6.67 13.86
N PHE A 240 4.70 6.96 15.09
CA PHE A 240 5.51 7.73 16.05
C PHE A 240 6.66 6.91 16.63
N TYR A 241 6.44 5.62 16.92
CA TYR A 241 7.56 4.72 17.26
C TYR A 241 8.59 4.67 16.14
N ASN A 242 8.16 4.42 14.90
CA ASN A 242 9.07 4.21 13.77
C ASN A 242 9.89 5.46 13.46
N PHE A 243 9.25 6.63 13.36
CA PHE A 243 9.96 7.85 12.98
C PHE A 243 10.57 8.58 14.17
N ILE A 244 9.81 8.77 15.26
CA ILE A 244 10.31 9.56 16.41
C ILE A 244 11.29 8.74 17.24
N LEU A 245 10.99 7.47 17.52
CA LEU A 245 11.85 6.62 18.36
C LEU A 245 12.82 5.74 17.55
N GLY A 246 12.62 5.59 16.23
CA GLY A 246 13.54 4.86 15.38
C GLY A 246 13.45 3.34 15.51
N ARG A 247 12.33 2.82 16.02
CA ARG A 247 12.06 1.39 16.18
C ARG A 247 10.58 1.09 16.00
N ASP A 248 10.25 -0.18 15.81
CA ASP A 248 8.85 -0.61 15.81
C ASP A 248 8.21 -0.48 17.19
N ALA A 249 6.91 -0.19 17.18
CA ALA A 249 6.07 -0.28 18.37
C ALA A 249 5.93 -1.75 18.77
N ASP A 250 6.30 -2.09 20.00
CA ASP A 250 5.83 -3.33 20.60
C ASP A 250 4.31 -3.29 20.82
N ILE A 251 3.70 -4.47 20.99
CA ILE A 251 2.25 -4.63 21.09
C ILE A 251 1.66 -3.82 22.26
N ASP A 252 2.37 -3.76 23.39
CA ASP A 252 1.91 -3.07 24.59
C ASP A 252 1.97 -1.56 24.43
N GLY A 253 3.08 -1.04 23.91
CA GLY A 253 3.26 0.36 23.56
C GLY A 253 2.20 0.81 22.56
N PHE A 254 2.00 0.04 21.49
CA PHE A 254 0.93 0.30 20.52
C PHE A 254 -0.45 0.39 21.18
N ASN A 255 -0.80 -0.57 22.03
CA ASN A 255 -2.10 -0.63 22.70
C ASN A 255 -2.29 0.52 23.69
N ILE A 256 -1.26 0.87 24.47
CA ILE A 256 -1.27 1.99 25.41
C ILE A 256 -1.55 3.30 24.67
N TRP A 257 -0.82 3.56 23.59
CA TRP A 257 -0.97 4.80 22.83
C TRP A 257 -2.26 4.85 22.01
N SER A 258 -2.73 3.71 21.51
CA SER A 258 -4.05 3.60 20.87
C SER A 258 -5.16 3.98 21.84
N LYS A 259 -5.14 3.41 23.05
CA LYS A 259 -6.10 3.75 24.11
C LYS A 259 -5.96 5.20 24.59
N TYR A 260 -4.73 5.73 24.59
CA TYR A 260 -4.47 7.12 24.92
C TYR A 260 -5.19 8.08 23.96
N LEU A 261 -5.18 7.78 22.66
CA LEU A 261 -5.81 8.59 21.61
C LEU A 261 -7.34 8.57 21.61
N GLU A 262 -7.97 7.58 22.26
CA GLU A 262 -9.44 7.60 22.46
C GLU A 262 -9.91 8.82 23.28
N LYS A 263 -9.02 9.35 24.14
CA LYS A 263 -9.34 10.46 25.06
C LYS A 263 -8.53 11.73 24.82
N ASN A 264 -7.47 11.64 24.02
CA ASN A 264 -6.49 12.71 23.85
C ASN A 264 -6.23 13.02 22.38
N SER A 265 -5.58 14.15 22.11
CA SER A 265 -5.23 14.55 20.76
C SER A 265 -3.95 13.89 20.26
N LEU A 266 -3.79 13.87 18.93
CA LEU A 266 -2.54 13.47 18.29
C LEU A 266 -1.38 14.40 18.66
N ALA A 267 -1.63 15.71 18.79
CA ALA A 267 -0.62 16.67 19.26
C ALA A 267 -0.13 16.35 20.68
N SER A 268 -1.04 15.97 21.57
CA SER A 268 -0.71 15.59 22.95
C SER A 268 0.19 14.35 23.00
N MET A 269 -0.04 13.37 22.13
CA MET A 269 0.83 12.21 21.96
C MET A 269 2.20 12.63 21.41
N ALA A 270 2.23 13.47 20.36
CA ALA A 270 3.49 13.92 19.72
C ALA A 270 4.40 14.63 20.73
N ILE A 271 3.83 15.54 21.52
CA ILE A 271 4.57 16.24 22.59
C ILE A 271 5.23 15.24 23.55
N ARG A 272 4.55 14.16 23.93
CA ARG A 272 5.11 13.14 24.84
C ARG A 272 6.24 12.35 24.20
N PHE A 273 6.11 11.98 22.92
CA PHE A 273 7.19 11.30 22.19
C PHE A 273 8.43 12.20 22.08
N PHE A 274 8.27 13.45 21.64
CA PHE A 274 9.41 14.38 21.49
C PHE A 274 10.01 14.87 22.82
N SER A 275 9.27 14.75 23.93
CA SER A 275 9.78 15.11 25.27
C SER A 275 10.35 13.92 26.05
N GLY A 276 10.14 12.70 25.56
CA GLY A 276 10.55 11.47 26.24
C GLY A 276 12.06 11.24 26.18
N ASP A 277 12.60 10.59 27.20
CA ASP A 277 14.04 10.35 27.31
C ASP A 277 14.56 9.42 26.21
N GLU A 278 13.73 8.48 25.75
CA GLU A 278 14.03 7.61 24.61
C GLU A 278 14.24 8.38 23.29
N TYR A 279 13.48 9.45 23.06
CA TYR A 279 13.72 10.31 21.91
C TYR A 279 15.02 11.11 22.09
N LYS A 280 15.26 11.67 23.29
CA LYS A 280 16.46 12.46 23.59
C LYS A 280 17.74 11.63 23.44
N SER A 281 17.72 10.34 23.82
CA SER A 281 18.87 9.44 23.68
C SER A 281 19.25 9.12 22.24
N ARG A 282 18.44 9.50 21.25
CA ARG A 282 18.81 9.32 19.83
C ARG A 282 19.85 10.33 19.35
N GLU A 283 20.04 11.45 20.07
CA GLU A 283 21.04 12.47 19.75
C GLU A 283 21.04 12.93 18.28
N LEU A 284 19.84 13.04 17.70
CA LEU A 284 19.64 13.32 16.28
C LEU A 284 20.25 14.65 15.86
N ASN A 285 20.84 14.71 14.67
CA ASN A 285 21.25 15.97 14.05
C ASN A 285 20.02 16.73 13.50
N ASP A 286 20.23 18.00 13.10
CA ASP A 286 19.12 18.87 12.68
C ASP A 286 18.42 18.37 11.40
N SER A 287 19.18 17.82 10.46
CA SER A 287 18.62 17.24 9.23
C SER A 287 17.72 16.04 9.52
N GLU A 288 18.15 15.13 10.41
CA GLU A 288 17.35 13.98 10.84
C GLU A 288 16.08 14.41 11.58
N PHE A 289 16.21 15.39 12.48
CA PHE A 289 15.10 15.95 13.22
C PHE A 289 14.01 16.51 12.30
N ILE A 290 14.38 17.31 11.29
CA ILE A 290 13.41 17.89 10.35
C ILE A 290 12.72 16.79 9.54
N ASN A 291 13.47 15.81 9.02
CA ASN A 291 12.87 14.70 8.28
C ASN A 291 11.87 13.90 9.13
N ILE A 292 12.17 13.68 10.41
CA ILE A 292 11.26 13.02 11.35
C ILE A 292 9.98 13.82 11.53
N LEU A 293 10.03 15.15 11.65
CA LEU A 293 8.83 15.97 11.77
C LEU A 293 7.91 15.84 10.55
N TYR A 294 8.46 15.91 9.34
CA TYR A 294 7.67 15.77 8.11
C TYR A 294 7.03 14.38 8.01
N ARG A 295 7.78 13.31 8.27
CA ARG A 295 7.27 11.93 8.15
C ARG A 295 6.29 11.58 9.28
N ALA A 296 6.66 11.85 10.52
CA ALA A 296 5.85 11.52 11.69
C ALA A 296 4.57 12.36 11.75
N LEU A 297 4.65 13.67 11.53
CA LEU A 297 3.52 14.58 11.74
C LEU A 297 2.72 14.84 10.46
N LEU A 298 3.36 14.86 9.28
CA LEU A 298 2.72 15.26 8.03
C LEU A 298 2.57 14.11 7.01
N LYS A 299 3.08 12.90 7.30
CA LYS A 299 2.99 11.70 6.43
C LYS A 299 3.48 11.95 5.00
N ARG A 300 4.53 12.75 4.86
CA ARG A 300 5.20 13.04 3.58
C ARG A 300 6.65 13.38 3.84
N ASP A 301 7.47 13.33 2.81
CA ASP A 301 8.80 13.92 2.86
C ASP A 301 8.73 15.45 2.82
N ALA A 302 9.80 16.07 3.33
CA ALA A 302 10.04 17.48 3.11
C ALA A 302 10.29 17.74 1.62
N ASP A 303 9.69 18.79 1.09
CA ASP A 303 10.18 19.38 -0.16
C ASP A 303 11.55 20.05 0.09
N VAL A 304 12.34 20.20 -0.98
CA VAL A 304 13.73 20.68 -0.89
C VAL A 304 13.81 22.04 -0.20
N GLU A 305 12.95 22.98 -0.58
CA GLU A 305 12.93 24.34 -0.02
C GLU A 305 12.54 24.34 1.46
N GLY A 306 11.46 23.63 1.82
CA GLY A 306 11.01 23.52 3.19
C GLY A 306 12.06 22.87 4.10
N PHE A 307 12.74 21.83 3.63
CA PHE A 307 13.82 21.19 4.39
C PHE A 307 14.94 22.18 4.75
N TYR A 308 15.51 22.84 3.74
CA TYR A 308 16.62 23.78 3.95
C TYR A 308 16.21 25.01 4.77
N TYR A 309 14.96 25.47 4.63
CA TYR A 309 14.44 26.56 5.44
C TYR A 309 14.54 26.25 6.95
N TRP A 310 14.12 25.04 7.36
CA TRP A 310 14.16 24.67 8.77
C TRP A 310 15.57 24.38 9.29
N VAL A 311 16.38 23.67 8.50
CA VAL A 311 17.76 23.35 8.88
C VAL A 311 18.58 24.62 9.06
N ASN A 312 18.53 25.54 8.09
CA ASN A 312 19.22 26.83 8.22
C ASN A 312 18.74 27.64 9.43
N GLY A 313 17.43 27.57 9.75
CA GLY A 313 16.88 28.22 10.95
C GLY A 313 17.49 27.68 12.25
N LEU A 314 17.71 26.36 12.34
CA LEU A 314 18.34 25.71 13.49
C LEU A 314 19.84 26.04 13.56
N GLU A 315 20.56 25.95 12.44
CA GLU A 315 21.99 26.22 12.35
C GLU A 315 22.34 27.67 12.69
N THR A 316 21.46 28.61 12.34
CA THR A 316 21.61 30.03 12.67
C THR A 316 21.07 30.41 14.05
N HIS A 317 20.57 29.45 14.82
CA HIS A 317 19.94 29.62 16.13
C HIS A 317 18.78 30.64 16.16
N ASN A 318 18.16 30.90 15.01
CA ASN A 318 17.02 31.81 14.88
C ASN A 318 15.70 31.14 15.32
N ILE A 319 15.67 29.82 15.40
CA ILE A 319 14.53 29.05 15.87
C ILE A 319 15.01 27.78 16.56
N THR A 320 14.31 27.36 17.61
CA THR A 320 14.62 26.15 18.37
C THR A 320 13.81 24.95 17.86
N ARG A 321 14.27 23.73 18.16
CA ARG A 321 13.53 22.50 17.84
C ARG A 321 12.11 22.48 18.42
N ASN A 322 11.94 22.99 19.64
CA ASN A 322 10.62 23.09 20.28
C ASN A 322 9.70 24.05 19.53
N GLU A 323 10.19 25.19 19.08
CA GLU A 323 9.40 26.12 18.27
C GLU A 323 8.97 25.49 16.95
N ILE A 324 9.86 24.73 16.28
CA ILE A 324 9.51 24.03 15.04
C ILE A 324 8.43 22.97 15.29
N ILE A 325 8.54 22.15 16.35
CA ILE A 325 7.50 21.19 16.74
C ILE A 325 6.17 21.92 16.93
N ALA A 326 6.16 23.04 17.64
CA ALA A 326 4.97 23.84 17.87
C ALA A 326 4.37 24.38 16.56
N ILE A 327 5.18 24.79 15.59
CA ILE A 327 4.71 25.24 14.28
C ILE A 327 4.07 24.08 13.51
N PHE A 328 4.70 22.90 13.46
CA PHE A 328 4.18 21.73 12.76
C PHE A 328 2.84 21.28 13.34
N LEU A 329 2.74 21.17 14.66
CA LEU A 329 1.52 20.75 15.35
C LEU A 329 0.37 21.76 15.24
N ASN A 330 0.66 23.04 15.01
CA ASN A 330 -0.36 24.07 14.74
C ASN A 330 -0.74 24.19 13.25
N SER A 331 -0.01 23.53 12.35
CA SER A 331 -0.19 23.67 10.91
C SER A 331 -1.53 23.11 10.40
N LYS A 332 -2.01 23.65 9.28
CA LYS A 332 -3.18 23.09 8.57
C LYS A 332 -2.92 21.66 8.06
N ALA A 333 -1.68 21.36 7.67
CA ALA A 333 -1.28 20.04 7.17
C ALA A 333 -1.42 18.97 8.27
N PHE A 334 -0.95 19.26 9.48
CA PHE A 334 -1.10 18.35 10.62
C PHE A 334 -2.57 18.09 10.98
N ARG A 335 -3.43 19.12 10.91
CA ARG A 335 -4.88 18.95 11.11
C ARG A 335 -5.49 18.00 10.07
N LYS A 336 -5.17 18.20 8.78
CA LYS A 336 -5.63 17.32 7.71
C LYS A 336 -5.20 15.86 7.91
N VAL A 337 -3.95 15.63 8.31
CA VAL A 337 -3.44 14.28 8.63
C VAL A 337 -4.23 13.67 9.79
N SER A 338 -4.42 14.42 10.86
CA SER A 338 -5.16 13.94 12.03
C SER A 338 -6.61 13.61 11.70
N GLU A 339 -7.30 14.48 10.97
CA GLU A 339 -8.70 14.30 10.53
C GLU A 339 -8.86 13.10 9.60
N ALA A 340 -7.90 12.90 8.67
CA ALA A 340 -7.88 11.73 7.79
C ALA A 340 -7.72 10.41 8.58
N GLU A 341 -7.09 10.45 9.75
CA GLU A 341 -6.94 9.31 10.66
C GLU A 341 -8.09 9.20 11.69
N GLY A 342 -9.12 10.04 11.60
CA GLY A 342 -10.22 10.06 12.56
C GLY A 342 -9.81 10.53 13.96
N LEU A 343 -8.67 11.21 14.09
CA LEU A 343 -8.08 11.64 15.35
C LEU A 343 -8.34 13.13 15.61
N LYS A 344 -8.50 13.47 16.89
CA LYS A 344 -8.50 14.87 17.32
C LYS A 344 -7.10 15.46 17.13
N ALA A 345 -6.95 16.42 16.22
CA ALA A 345 -5.64 16.99 15.91
C ALA A 345 -4.98 17.66 17.13
N ILE A 346 -5.68 18.63 17.72
CA ILE A 346 -5.15 19.49 18.78
C ILE A 346 -6.28 20.00 19.67
N THR A 347 -6.02 20.18 20.96
CA THR A 347 -6.94 20.73 21.95
C THR A 347 -6.50 22.12 22.41
N ASN A 348 -7.36 22.82 23.16
CA ASN A 348 -6.98 24.09 23.80
C ASN A 348 -5.89 23.90 24.87
N SER A 349 -5.86 22.74 25.54
CA SER A 349 -4.80 22.39 26.48
C SER A 349 -3.45 22.27 25.77
N ASP A 350 -3.42 21.55 24.64
CA ASP A 350 -2.19 21.38 23.85
C ASP A 350 -1.67 22.71 23.34
N LYS A 351 -2.56 23.60 22.86
CA LYS A 351 -2.18 24.96 22.44
C LYS A 351 -1.56 25.76 23.58
N LYS A 352 -1.98 25.55 24.83
CA LYS A 352 -1.39 26.20 26.00
C LYS A 352 0.01 25.65 26.26
N THR A 353 0.20 24.33 26.17
CA THR A 353 1.53 23.69 26.27
C THR A 353 2.47 24.19 25.17
N LEU A 354 2.03 24.24 23.92
CA LEU A 354 2.87 24.69 22.80
C LEU A 354 3.25 26.18 22.88
N LYS A 355 2.59 26.98 23.71
CA LYS A 355 3.03 28.38 23.95
C LYS A 355 4.30 28.45 24.80
N SER A 356 4.58 27.46 25.65
CA SER A 356 5.83 27.41 26.41
C SER A 356 7.01 26.86 25.61
N PHE A 357 6.78 26.50 24.35
CA PHE A 357 7.82 26.07 23.41
C PHE A 357 8.44 27.25 22.66
N ARG A 358 7.96 28.48 22.91
CA ARG A 358 8.42 29.75 22.34
C ARG A 358 9.35 30.47 23.30
#